data_AF-A0A1V3WKZ8-F1
#
_entry.id   AF-A0A1V3WKZ8-F1
#
_cell.length_a   1.000
_cell.length_b   1.000
_cell.length_c   1.000
_cell.angle_alpha   90.00
_cell.angle_beta   90.00
_cell.angle_gamma   90.00
#
_symmetry.space_group_name_H-M   'P 1'
#
loop_
_entity.id
_entity.type
_entity.pdbx_description
1 polymer ?
#
loop_
_entity_poly.entity_id
_entity_poly.type
_entity_poly.pdbx_seq_one_letter_code
_entity_poly.pdbx_strand_id
1 'polypeptide(L)'
;MQFSSEFEWISPSGRGLLTHYMPAHYSAGWWMDSSTSLAEAEEATYALFDQLKSVALTRNVLLPVGTDYTPPNKWVTEIHRDWAVRYTWPRFVCGLPREFFAAVRTELAERGVVPSPQTRDMNPIYTGKDVSYIDTKQANRAAENAVLDAERFAVFAAVLTGARYPQAALAKAWVQLAYGAHHDAITGSESDQVYLDLLTGWRDAWELGRTARDNALASISGLVDTPEGSVVVWNPLTHRRTDIVTVRLEAPQVAGVRVRDSEGAEVPAVVEHDGRTVTWLARDVSSLGWRCYRLDAADRPAGWQPASGESIANEHYRLTVDPARGGAVASLVQDGRQLIADGRVGNELAVYEEYPRTRRRVRVRGTCCPRGRWSARRNRRRRCGPTGARWASGWWCAAGSARSCVIPKP
;
A
#
# COMPACT_ATOMS: atom_id res chain seq x y z
N MET A 1 -23.52 -19.84 10.82
CA MET A 1 -23.21 -18.59 10.08
C MET A 1 -24.26 -17.55 10.44
N GLN A 2 -23.95 -16.25 10.48
CA GLN A 2 -24.94 -15.20 10.85
C GLN A 2 -25.86 -14.80 9.67
N PHE A 3 -25.53 -15.25 8.45
CA PHE A 3 -26.25 -14.99 7.20
C PHE A 3 -26.03 -16.20 6.26
N SER A 4 -26.74 -16.26 5.14
CA SER A 4 -26.57 -17.31 4.12
C SER A 4 -25.21 -17.23 3.42
N SER A 5 -24.76 -18.32 2.80
CA SER A 5 -23.50 -18.33 2.03
C SER A 5 -23.51 -17.33 0.87
N GLU A 6 -24.67 -17.06 0.28
CA GLU A 6 -24.85 -15.99 -0.71
C GLU A 6 -25.49 -14.75 -0.08
N PHE A 7 -24.93 -13.58 -0.39
CA PHE A 7 -25.37 -12.29 0.12
C PHE A 7 -24.95 -11.15 -0.82
N GLU A 8 -25.48 -9.96 -0.62
CA GLU A 8 -25.07 -8.77 -1.37
C GLU A 8 -24.00 -8.00 -0.59
N TRP A 9 -22.77 -7.94 -1.10
CA TRP A 9 -21.69 -7.19 -0.46
C TRP A 9 -21.64 -5.75 -0.98
N ILE A 10 -21.94 -4.81 -0.10
CA ILE A 10 -22.17 -3.40 -0.44
C ILE A 10 -20.95 -2.57 -0.05
N SER A 11 -20.41 -1.87 -1.04
CA SER A 11 -19.34 -0.88 -0.89
C SER A 11 -19.85 0.44 -0.29
N PRO A 12 -18.97 1.32 0.23
CA PRO A 12 -19.37 2.66 0.68
C PRO A 12 -20.07 3.53 -0.39
N SER A 13 -19.93 3.18 -1.68
CA SER A 13 -20.66 3.87 -2.77
C SER A 13 -22.12 3.41 -2.90
N GLY A 14 -22.59 2.48 -2.07
CA GLY A 14 -23.92 1.87 -2.16
C GLY A 14 -24.05 0.80 -3.25
N ARG A 15 -22.99 0.52 -4.04
CA ARG A 15 -23.01 -0.54 -5.06
C ARG A 15 -22.77 -1.89 -4.40
N GLY A 16 -23.65 -2.85 -4.69
CA GLY A 16 -23.60 -4.23 -4.22
C GLY A 16 -23.03 -5.20 -5.24
N LEU A 17 -22.42 -6.27 -4.75
CA LEU A 17 -21.99 -7.43 -5.53
C LEU A 17 -22.52 -8.71 -4.87
N LEU A 18 -23.26 -9.52 -5.63
CA LEU A 18 -23.64 -10.86 -5.19
C LEU A 18 -22.35 -11.66 -4.92
N THR A 19 -22.19 -12.07 -3.67
CA THR A 19 -20.99 -12.72 -3.15
C THR A 19 -21.36 -14.06 -2.57
N HIS A 20 -20.48 -15.05 -2.76
CA HIS A 20 -20.58 -16.36 -2.12
C HIS A 20 -19.40 -16.53 -1.16
N TYR A 21 -19.70 -16.64 0.14
CA TYR A 21 -18.74 -17.07 1.14
C TYR A 21 -18.71 -18.60 1.16
N MET A 22 -17.53 -19.21 1.26
CA MET A 22 -17.34 -20.66 1.26
C MET A 22 -17.34 -21.21 2.71
N PRO A 23 -18.50 -21.58 3.29
CA PRO A 23 -18.65 -22.07 4.67
C PRO A 23 -17.70 -23.19 5.07
N ALA A 24 -17.45 -24.13 4.17
CA ALA A 24 -16.69 -25.35 4.41
C ALA A 24 -15.27 -25.28 3.83
N HIS A 25 -14.72 -24.08 3.61
CA HIS A 25 -13.42 -23.83 2.97
C HIS A 25 -13.43 -24.02 1.44
N TYR A 26 -12.41 -23.49 0.75
CA TYR A 26 -12.29 -23.60 -0.72
C TYR A 26 -11.93 -25.00 -1.22
N SER A 27 -11.63 -25.92 -0.29
CA SER A 27 -11.27 -27.30 -0.56
C SER A 27 -12.35 -28.31 -0.16
N ALA A 28 -13.55 -27.83 0.21
CA ALA A 28 -14.60 -28.66 0.79
C ALA A 28 -14.90 -29.92 -0.03
N GLY A 29 -15.10 -29.78 -1.35
CA GLY A 29 -15.42 -30.87 -2.25
C GLY A 29 -14.22 -31.69 -2.71
N TRP A 30 -12.99 -31.30 -2.39
CA TRP A 30 -11.80 -32.07 -2.78
C TRP A 30 -11.75 -33.45 -2.11
N TRP A 31 -12.21 -33.54 -0.86
CA TRP A 31 -11.99 -34.70 0.01
C TRP A 31 -12.64 -36.01 -0.46
N MET A 32 -13.60 -35.96 -1.41
CA MET A 32 -14.11 -37.17 -2.08
C MET A 32 -12.97 -37.97 -2.75
N ASP A 33 -11.84 -37.33 -3.07
CA ASP A 33 -10.65 -37.99 -3.61
C ASP A 33 -10.08 -39.06 -2.65
N SER A 34 -10.39 -39.02 -1.36
CA SER A 34 -9.94 -40.06 -0.42
C SER A 34 -10.76 -41.35 -0.49
N SER A 35 -11.91 -41.35 -1.19
CA SER A 35 -12.78 -42.52 -1.31
C SER A 35 -12.16 -43.62 -2.15
N THR A 36 -12.38 -44.87 -1.75
CA THR A 36 -11.83 -46.08 -2.42
C THR A 36 -12.73 -46.58 -3.54
N SER A 37 -14.00 -46.15 -3.56
CA SER A 37 -14.98 -46.47 -4.60
C SER A 37 -15.83 -45.26 -4.98
N LEU A 38 -16.50 -45.34 -6.14
CA LEU A 38 -17.45 -44.31 -6.60
C LEU A 38 -18.60 -44.12 -5.59
N ALA A 39 -19.16 -45.21 -5.06
CA ALA A 39 -20.25 -45.16 -4.10
C ALA A 39 -19.87 -44.39 -2.82
N GLU A 40 -18.66 -44.62 -2.29
CA GLU A 40 -18.13 -43.87 -1.15
C GLU A 40 -17.88 -42.39 -1.50
N ALA A 41 -17.45 -42.09 -2.72
CA ALA A 41 -17.23 -40.72 -3.18
C ALA A 41 -18.55 -39.94 -3.28
N GLU A 42 -19.60 -40.61 -3.77
CA GLU A 42 -20.95 -40.06 -3.85
C GLU A 42 -21.57 -39.83 -2.48
N GLU A 43 -21.42 -40.77 -1.55
CA GLU A 43 -21.88 -40.61 -0.17
C GLU A 43 -21.19 -39.43 0.51
N ALA A 44 -19.87 -39.30 0.36
CA ALA A 44 -19.11 -38.15 0.89
C ALA A 44 -19.58 -36.82 0.27
N THR A 45 -19.84 -36.81 -1.03
CA THR A 45 -20.32 -35.61 -1.75
C THR A 45 -21.72 -35.23 -1.31
N TYR A 46 -22.62 -36.21 -1.12
CA TYR A 46 -23.96 -35.99 -0.61
C TYR A 46 -23.95 -35.48 0.84
N ALA A 47 -23.11 -36.06 1.70
CA ALA A 47 -22.95 -35.60 3.08
C ALA A 47 -22.50 -34.13 3.14
N LEU A 48 -21.56 -33.73 2.27
CA LEU A 48 -21.14 -32.33 2.17
C LEU A 48 -22.29 -31.43 1.68
N PHE A 49 -23.02 -31.84 0.65
CA PHE A 49 -24.20 -31.11 0.17
C PHE A 49 -25.25 -30.92 1.28
N ASP A 50 -25.54 -31.98 2.05
CA ASP A 50 -26.52 -31.96 3.13
C ASP A 50 -26.17 -30.93 4.23
N GLN A 51 -24.87 -30.77 4.52
CA GLN A 51 -24.40 -29.73 5.42
C GLN A 51 -24.55 -28.33 4.81
N LEU A 52 -24.09 -28.14 3.56
CA LEU A 52 -24.02 -26.83 2.92
C LEU A 52 -25.39 -26.26 2.55
N LYS A 53 -26.38 -27.09 2.21
CA LYS A 53 -27.73 -26.62 1.87
C LYS A 53 -28.41 -25.87 3.03
N SER A 54 -28.03 -26.16 4.28
CA SER A 54 -28.60 -25.51 5.47
C SER A 54 -28.24 -24.03 5.59
N VAL A 55 -27.18 -23.59 4.91
CA VAL A 55 -26.70 -22.20 4.92
C VAL A 55 -26.82 -21.53 3.55
N ALA A 56 -27.25 -22.24 2.51
CA ALA A 56 -27.45 -21.67 1.18
C ALA A 56 -28.68 -20.75 1.13
N LEU A 57 -28.61 -19.67 0.35
CA LEU A 57 -29.73 -18.75 0.11
C LEU A 57 -30.74 -19.34 -0.89
N THR A 58 -30.27 -20.21 -1.78
CA THR A 58 -31.05 -20.82 -2.87
C THR A 58 -30.90 -22.34 -2.86
N ARG A 59 -31.65 -23.05 -3.72
CA ARG A 59 -31.48 -24.52 -3.88
C ARG A 59 -30.16 -24.90 -4.55
N ASN A 60 -29.43 -23.92 -5.08
CA ASN A 60 -28.15 -24.12 -5.74
C ASN A 60 -27.04 -24.06 -4.70
N VAL A 61 -26.27 -25.13 -4.58
CA VAL A 61 -25.18 -25.26 -3.60
C VAL A 61 -23.86 -25.45 -4.35
N LEU A 62 -22.86 -24.62 -4.04
CA LEU A 62 -21.53 -24.71 -4.63
C LEU A 62 -20.64 -25.65 -3.81
N LEU A 63 -20.05 -26.64 -4.48
CA LEU A 63 -19.02 -27.52 -3.92
C LEU A 63 -17.71 -27.26 -4.67
N PRO A 64 -16.77 -26.49 -4.10
CA PRO A 64 -15.45 -26.31 -4.69
C PRO A 64 -14.67 -27.64 -4.70
N VAL A 65 -14.26 -28.11 -5.89
CA VAL A 65 -13.50 -29.36 -6.04
C VAL A 65 -12.07 -29.05 -6.47
N GLY A 66 -11.17 -29.00 -5.50
CA GLY A 66 -9.75 -28.70 -5.68
C GLY A 66 -9.13 -28.16 -4.40
N THR A 67 -7.82 -28.18 -4.29
CA THR A 67 -7.06 -27.44 -3.28
C THR A 67 -5.70 -27.05 -3.86
N ASP A 68 -4.82 -26.47 -3.05
CA ASP A 68 -3.52 -25.98 -3.49
C ASP A 68 -2.74 -27.06 -4.26
N TYR A 69 -2.38 -26.75 -5.50
CA TYR A 69 -1.56 -27.59 -6.39
C TYR A 69 -2.08 -29.02 -6.64
N THR A 70 -3.37 -29.29 -6.44
CA THR A 70 -3.90 -30.63 -6.64
C THR A 70 -4.19 -30.98 -8.10
N PRO A 71 -4.03 -32.26 -8.49
CA PRO A 71 -4.49 -32.72 -9.80
C PRO A 71 -6.03 -32.64 -9.90
N PRO A 72 -6.60 -32.82 -11.11
CA PRO A 72 -8.04 -32.99 -11.24
C PRO A 72 -8.56 -34.15 -10.38
N ASN A 73 -9.69 -33.94 -9.71
CA ASN A 73 -10.30 -34.95 -8.85
C ASN A 73 -10.74 -36.18 -9.65
N LYS A 74 -10.48 -37.39 -9.12
CA LYS A 74 -10.76 -38.64 -9.86
C LYS A 74 -12.26 -38.94 -10.05
N TRP A 75 -13.13 -38.50 -9.14
CA TRP A 75 -14.54 -38.92 -9.09
C TRP A 75 -15.50 -37.91 -9.69
N VAL A 76 -15.14 -36.63 -9.74
CA VAL A 76 -16.07 -35.51 -10.02
C VAL A 76 -16.94 -35.73 -11.26
N THR A 77 -16.38 -36.26 -12.35
CA THR A 77 -17.13 -36.52 -13.60
C THR A 77 -17.94 -37.81 -13.58
N GLU A 78 -17.52 -38.81 -12.81
CA GLU A 78 -18.26 -40.06 -12.64
C GLU A 78 -19.48 -39.84 -11.74
N ILE A 79 -19.32 -39.11 -10.63
CA ILE A 79 -20.43 -38.71 -9.73
C ILE A 79 -21.50 -37.95 -10.53
N HIS A 80 -21.09 -37.00 -11.37
CA HIS A 80 -22.02 -36.25 -12.23
C HIS A 80 -22.89 -37.17 -13.11
N ARG A 81 -22.30 -38.25 -13.64
CA ARG A 81 -22.97 -39.16 -14.57
C ARG A 81 -23.79 -40.21 -13.84
N ASP A 82 -23.18 -40.93 -12.90
CA ASP A 82 -23.81 -42.06 -12.23
C ASP A 82 -24.95 -41.63 -11.31
N TRP A 83 -24.74 -40.59 -10.49
CA TRP A 83 -25.76 -40.08 -9.58
C TRP A 83 -27.04 -39.68 -10.31
N ALA A 84 -26.91 -39.03 -11.47
CA ALA A 84 -28.04 -38.58 -12.27
C ALA A 84 -28.85 -39.72 -12.91
N VAL A 85 -28.28 -40.92 -13.03
CA VAL A 85 -29.01 -42.13 -13.46
C VAL A 85 -29.89 -42.65 -12.34
N ARG A 86 -29.46 -42.53 -11.08
CA ARG A 86 -30.16 -43.10 -9.91
C ARG A 86 -31.10 -42.11 -9.22
N TYR A 87 -30.77 -40.82 -9.23
CA TYR A 87 -31.47 -39.80 -8.45
C TYR A 87 -31.79 -38.56 -9.28
N THR A 88 -33.01 -38.04 -9.11
CA THR A 88 -33.42 -36.76 -9.69
C THR A 88 -32.91 -35.57 -8.88
N TRP A 89 -32.81 -35.71 -7.55
CA TRP A 89 -32.39 -34.67 -6.62
C TRP A 89 -31.56 -35.22 -5.44
N PRO A 90 -30.52 -34.51 -4.96
CA PRO A 90 -29.91 -33.34 -5.61
C PRO A 90 -29.27 -33.73 -6.95
N ARG A 91 -29.15 -32.80 -7.88
CA ARG A 91 -28.48 -33.04 -9.16
C ARG A 91 -27.05 -32.52 -9.07
N PHE A 92 -26.07 -33.42 -9.04
CA PHE A 92 -24.65 -33.02 -9.09
C PHE A 92 -24.25 -32.61 -10.50
N VAL A 93 -23.77 -31.37 -10.66
CA VAL A 93 -23.37 -30.80 -11.96
C VAL A 93 -21.92 -30.34 -11.90
N CYS A 94 -21.08 -30.85 -12.80
CA CYS A 94 -19.78 -30.24 -13.07
C CYS A 94 -20.04 -28.89 -13.75
N GLY A 95 -19.76 -27.80 -13.02
CA GLY A 95 -20.08 -26.45 -13.49
C GLY A 95 -19.00 -25.45 -13.13
N LEU A 96 -19.10 -24.30 -13.78
CA LEU A 96 -18.21 -23.16 -13.55
C LEU A 96 -18.84 -22.21 -12.52
N PRO A 97 -18.03 -21.41 -11.79
CA PRO A 97 -18.56 -20.41 -10.86
C PRO A 97 -19.59 -19.47 -11.51
N ARG A 98 -19.40 -19.10 -12.79
CA ARG A 98 -20.36 -18.25 -13.54
C ARG A 98 -21.74 -18.89 -13.68
N GLU A 99 -21.81 -20.21 -13.82
CA GLU A 99 -23.07 -20.96 -13.99
C GLU A 99 -23.80 -21.06 -12.65
N PHE A 100 -23.05 -21.29 -11.56
CA PHE A 100 -23.59 -21.22 -10.20
C PHE A 100 -24.21 -19.85 -9.91
N PHE A 101 -23.48 -18.76 -10.15
CA PHE A 101 -24.01 -17.41 -9.93
C PHE A 101 -25.21 -17.09 -10.84
N ALA A 102 -25.23 -17.59 -12.07
CA ALA A 102 -26.39 -17.44 -12.96
C ALA A 102 -27.63 -18.18 -12.41
N ALA A 103 -27.46 -19.39 -11.89
CA ALA A 103 -28.55 -20.17 -11.28
C ALA A 103 -29.09 -19.50 -10.01
N VAL A 104 -28.20 -19.01 -9.14
CA VAL A 104 -28.57 -18.23 -7.94
C VAL A 104 -29.38 -16.99 -8.33
N ARG A 105 -28.90 -16.19 -9.30
CA ARG A 105 -29.61 -14.99 -9.77
C ARG A 105 -30.98 -15.30 -10.37
N THR A 106 -31.06 -16.36 -11.16
CA THR A 106 -32.31 -16.81 -11.79
C THR A 106 -33.34 -17.16 -10.71
N GLU A 107 -32.96 -17.99 -9.73
CA GLU A 107 -33.87 -18.39 -8.66
C GLU A 107 -34.30 -17.21 -7.78
N LEU A 108 -33.38 -16.29 -7.46
CA LEU A 108 -33.73 -15.08 -6.70
C LEU A 108 -34.76 -14.21 -7.43
N ALA A 109 -34.63 -14.07 -8.76
CA ALA A 109 -35.57 -13.35 -9.59
C ALA A 109 -36.94 -14.07 -9.64
N GLU A 110 -36.96 -15.39 -9.85
CA GLU A 110 -38.17 -16.22 -9.85
C GLU A 110 -38.95 -16.11 -8.53
N ARG A 111 -38.23 -16.08 -7.40
CA ARG A 111 -38.83 -16.02 -6.05
C ARG A 111 -39.12 -14.61 -5.57
N GLY A 112 -38.66 -13.57 -6.27
CA GLY A 112 -38.73 -12.18 -5.80
C GLY A 112 -37.97 -11.94 -4.50
N VAL A 113 -36.87 -12.68 -4.25
CA VAL A 113 -36.07 -12.61 -3.03
C VAL A 113 -34.82 -11.78 -3.28
N VAL A 114 -34.52 -10.85 -2.36
CA VAL A 114 -33.28 -10.06 -2.39
C VAL A 114 -32.26 -10.67 -1.41
N PRO A 115 -30.98 -10.86 -1.81
CA PRO A 115 -29.94 -11.30 -0.90
C PRO A 115 -29.77 -10.35 0.28
N SER A 116 -29.38 -10.89 1.44
CA SER A 116 -29.12 -10.07 2.62
C SER A 116 -27.94 -9.09 2.36
N PRO A 117 -28.08 -7.79 2.67
CA PRO A 117 -26.99 -6.83 2.48
C PRO A 117 -25.92 -6.98 3.57
N GLN A 118 -24.66 -7.00 3.18
CA GLN A 118 -23.49 -7.02 4.06
C GLN A 118 -22.57 -5.85 3.72
N THR A 119 -22.10 -5.12 4.73
CA THR A 119 -21.14 -4.00 4.57
C THR A 119 -19.84 -4.22 5.34
N ARG A 120 -19.76 -5.31 6.11
CA ARG A 120 -18.63 -5.63 6.97
C ARG A 120 -17.46 -6.17 6.14
N ASP A 121 -16.26 -5.86 6.60
CA ASP A 121 -15.07 -6.62 6.19
C ASP A 121 -15.19 -8.04 6.75
N MET A 122 -14.82 -9.03 5.94
CA MET A 122 -14.84 -10.45 6.26
C MET A 122 -13.45 -11.01 6.60
N ASN A 123 -12.47 -10.13 6.76
CA ASN A 123 -11.07 -10.52 7.00
C ASN A 123 -10.93 -11.28 8.34
N PRO A 124 -10.38 -12.51 8.32
CA PRO A 124 -10.01 -13.20 9.55
C PRO A 124 -8.87 -12.49 10.27
N ILE A 125 -8.77 -12.68 11.60
CA ILE A 125 -7.73 -12.06 12.43
C ILE A 125 -6.38 -12.75 12.18
N TYR A 126 -5.66 -12.27 11.16
CA TYR A 126 -4.27 -12.64 10.86
C TYR A 126 -3.40 -11.38 10.75
N THR A 127 -3.17 -10.69 11.87
CA THR A 127 -2.49 -9.38 11.87
C THR A 127 -0.97 -9.45 11.70
N GLY A 128 -0.37 -10.65 11.75
CA GLY A 128 1.07 -10.83 11.54
C GLY A 128 1.53 -10.55 10.10
N LYS A 129 0.67 -10.81 9.11
CA LYS A 129 0.97 -10.50 7.70
C LYS A 129 1.08 -9.00 7.44
N ASP A 130 0.48 -8.17 8.28
CA ASP A 130 0.49 -6.71 8.09
C ASP A 130 1.87 -6.10 8.37
N VAL A 131 2.75 -6.83 9.10
CA VAL A 131 4.08 -6.35 9.51
C VAL A 131 5.24 -7.24 9.06
N SER A 132 4.97 -8.51 8.70
CA SER A 132 6.00 -9.43 8.20
C SER A 132 6.66 -8.87 6.95
N TYR A 133 7.98 -8.96 6.79
CA TYR A 133 8.71 -8.37 5.65
C TYR A 133 8.23 -6.96 5.28
N ILE A 134 8.27 -6.03 6.23
CA ILE A 134 7.76 -4.65 6.05
C ILE A 134 8.42 -3.92 4.87
N ASP A 135 9.66 -4.27 4.55
CA ASP A 135 10.43 -3.75 3.44
C ASP A 135 9.80 -4.08 2.08
N THR A 136 9.16 -5.25 1.90
CA THR A 136 8.45 -5.57 0.65
C THR A 136 7.21 -4.70 0.45
N LYS A 137 6.48 -4.40 1.54
CA LYS A 137 5.33 -3.47 1.50
C LYS A 137 5.79 -2.06 1.15
N GLN A 138 6.92 -1.63 1.71
CA GLN A 138 7.54 -0.33 1.39
C GLN A 138 8.02 -0.27 -0.05
N ALA A 139 8.67 -1.33 -0.54
CA ALA A 139 9.15 -1.45 -1.91
C ALA A 139 7.97 -1.43 -2.90
N ASN A 140 6.92 -2.20 -2.63
CA ASN A 140 5.70 -2.21 -3.43
C ASN A 140 5.10 -0.81 -3.54
N ARG A 141 4.91 -0.11 -2.40
CA ARG A 141 4.35 1.25 -2.41
C ARG A 141 5.26 2.25 -3.13
N ALA A 142 6.58 2.13 -2.98
CA ALA A 142 7.53 2.98 -3.68
C ALA A 142 7.47 2.77 -5.20
N ALA A 143 7.38 1.51 -5.64
CA ALA A 143 7.25 1.15 -7.05
C ALA A 143 5.90 1.60 -7.63
N GLU A 144 4.78 1.36 -6.93
CA GLU A 144 3.45 1.84 -7.33
C GLU A 144 3.44 3.36 -7.57
N ASN A 145 3.94 4.14 -6.62
CA ASN A 145 4.02 5.59 -6.76
C ASN A 145 4.88 5.99 -7.98
N ALA A 146 6.05 5.37 -8.15
CA ALA A 146 6.96 5.68 -9.25
C ALA A 146 6.37 5.35 -10.62
N VAL A 147 5.71 4.19 -10.76
CA VAL A 147 5.06 3.75 -12.01
C VAL A 147 3.86 4.64 -12.33
N LEU A 148 3.02 4.95 -11.34
CA LEU A 148 1.87 5.84 -11.53
C LEU A 148 2.30 7.27 -11.91
N ASP A 149 3.35 7.80 -11.29
CA ASP A 149 3.91 9.10 -11.69
C ASP A 149 4.47 9.04 -13.11
N ALA A 150 5.17 7.95 -13.46
CA ALA A 150 5.71 7.75 -14.79
C ALA A 150 4.64 7.76 -15.87
N GLU A 151 3.53 7.05 -15.67
CA GLU A 151 2.40 7.04 -16.60
C GLU A 151 1.88 8.46 -16.86
N ARG A 152 1.59 9.20 -15.78
CA ARG A 152 1.05 10.56 -15.86
C ARG A 152 1.98 11.49 -16.64
N PHE A 153 3.26 11.55 -16.25
CA PHE A 153 4.20 12.48 -16.89
C PHE A 153 4.62 12.03 -18.28
N ALA A 154 4.66 10.73 -18.56
CA ALA A 154 4.95 10.23 -19.90
C ALA A 154 3.84 10.57 -20.89
N VAL A 155 2.57 10.63 -20.46
CA VAL A 155 1.48 11.17 -21.29
C VAL A 155 1.74 12.63 -21.62
N PHE A 156 2.11 13.46 -20.64
CA PHE A 156 2.40 14.88 -20.87
C PHE A 156 3.60 15.07 -21.80
N ALA A 157 4.68 14.31 -21.60
CA ALA A 157 5.83 14.33 -22.48
C ALA A 157 5.43 13.95 -23.91
N ALA A 158 4.66 12.87 -24.09
CA ALA A 158 4.24 12.45 -25.42
C ALA A 158 3.40 13.52 -26.14
N VAL A 159 2.46 14.17 -25.43
CA VAL A 159 1.59 15.19 -26.02
C VAL A 159 2.35 16.50 -26.30
N LEU A 160 3.24 16.93 -25.39
CA LEU A 160 3.90 18.24 -25.48
C LEU A 160 5.18 18.24 -26.32
N THR A 161 5.91 17.11 -26.38
CA THR A 161 7.20 17.02 -27.07
C THR A 161 7.21 16.02 -28.22
N GLY A 162 6.14 15.25 -28.41
CA GLY A 162 6.10 14.15 -29.36
C GLY A 162 6.93 12.93 -28.93
N ALA A 163 7.42 12.91 -27.69
CA ALA A 163 8.19 11.78 -27.17
C ALA A 163 7.36 10.47 -27.21
N ARG A 164 8.02 9.36 -27.50
CA ARG A 164 7.35 8.06 -27.51
C ARG A 164 6.94 7.66 -26.09
N TYR A 165 5.68 7.30 -25.90
CA TYR A 165 5.21 6.73 -24.63
C TYR A 165 5.93 5.41 -24.31
N PRO A 166 6.49 5.22 -23.09
CA PRO A 166 7.32 4.07 -22.73
C PRO A 166 6.47 2.82 -22.39
N GLN A 167 5.58 2.43 -23.29
CA GLN A 167 4.58 1.36 -23.10
C GLN A 167 5.20 0.05 -22.59
N ALA A 168 6.28 -0.43 -23.23
CA ALA A 168 6.88 -1.72 -22.89
C ALA A 168 7.48 -1.73 -21.47
N ALA A 169 8.13 -0.63 -21.07
CA ALA A 169 8.72 -0.49 -19.74
C ALA A 169 7.64 -0.47 -18.65
N LEU A 170 6.57 0.30 -18.87
CA LEU A 170 5.44 0.41 -17.93
C LEU A 170 4.64 -0.90 -17.86
N ALA A 171 4.42 -1.57 -18.99
CA ALA A 171 3.78 -2.89 -19.01
C ALA A 171 4.57 -3.92 -18.19
N LYS A 172 5.90 -3.98 -18.35
CA LYS A 172 6.76 -4.85 -17.52
C LYS A 172 6.65 -4.48 -16.04
N ALA A 173 6.71 -3.19 -15.70
CA ALA A 173 6.62 -2.73 -14.31
C ALA A 173 5.28 -3.12 -13.65
N TRP A 174 4.16 -2.98 -14.37
CA TRP A 174 2.84 -3.40 -13.88
C TRP A 174 2.72 -4.92 -13.69
N VAL A 175 3.28 -5.72 -14.60
CA VAL A 175 3.32 -7.18 -14.43
C VAL A 175 4.09 -7.54 -13.15
N GLN A 176 5.22 -6.88 -12.89
CA GLN A 176 6.00 -7.10 -11.67
C GLN A 176 5.22 -6.69 -10.40
N LEU A 177 4.53 -5.55 -10.43
CA LEU A 177 3.67 -5.11 -9.32
C LEU A 177 2.50 -6.09 -9.09
N ALA A 178 1.86 -6.57 -10.15
CA ALA A 178 0.78 -7.55 -10.04
C ALA A 178 1.26 -8.88 -9.46
N TYR A 179 2.46 -9.34 -9.84
CA TYR A 179 3.08 -10.53 -9.25
C TYR A 179 3.43 -10.32 -7.78
N GLY A 180 4.03 -9.16 -7.44
CA GLY A 180 4.33 -8.78 -6.06
C GLY A 180 3.09 -8.64 -5.18
N ALA A 181 1.93 -8.33 -5.77
CA ALA A 181 0.63 -8.26 -5.08
C ALA A 181 0.01 -9.64 -4.78
N HIS A 182 0.64 -10.75 -5.19
CA HIS A 182 0.22 -12.09 -4.81
C HIS A 182 0.07 -12.20 -3.29
N HIS A 183 -0.99 -12.88 -2.85
CA HIS A 183 -1.37 -12.91 -1.44
C HIS A 183 -0.36 -13.60 -0.53
N ASP A 184 0.57 -14.41 -1.05
CA ASP A 184 1.72 -14.90 -0.28
C ASP A 184 2.96 -14.01 -0.39
N ALA A 185 3.06 -13.15 -1.40
CA ALA A 185 4.20 -12.25 -1.61
C ALA A 185 4.05 -10.97 -0.78
N ILE A 186 3.01 -10.18 -1.04
CA ILE A 186 2.83 -8.89 -0.35
C ILE A 186 2.54 -9.07 1.14
N THR A 187 2.03 -10.21 1.58
CA THR A 187 1.75 -10.49 3.00
C THR A 187 2.98 -10.98 3.76
N GLY A 188 4.02 -11.45 3.07
CA GLY A 188 5.22 -11.94 3.72
C GLY A 188 5.07 -13.35 4.31
N SER A 189 4.15 -14.19 3.77
CA SER A 189 3.93 -15.57 4.20
C SER A 189 4.76 -16.61 3.44
N GLU A 190 5.52 -16.18 2.45
CA GLU A 190 6.42 -16.99 1.65
C GLU A 190 7.67 -17.46 2.42
N SER A 191 8.42 -18.39 1.80
CA SER A 191 9.72 -18.83 2.30
C SER A 191 10.81 -17.82 2.00
N ASP A 192 11.92 -17.86 2.75
CA ASP A 192 13.05 -16.95 2.54
C ASP A 192 13.63 -17.03 1.12
N GLN A 193 13.59 -18.21 0.48
CA GLN A 193 14.04 -18.37 -0.91
C GLN A 193 13.13 -17.61 -1.88
N VAL A 194 11.82 -17.77 -1.75
CA VAL A 194 10.84 -17.08 -2.60
C VAL A 194 10.90 -15.57 -2.38
N TYR A 195 11.11 -15.13 -1.13
CA TYR A 195 11.35 -13.72 -0.81
C TYR A 195 12.53 -13.14 -1.63
N LEU A 196 13.68 -13.82 -1.67
CA LEU A 196 14.84 -13.36 -2.43
C LEU A 196 14.55 -13.27 -3.94
N ASP A 197 13.80 -14.22 -4.48
CA ASP A 197 13.40 -14.22 -5.89
C ASP A 197 12.48 -13.02 -6.20
N LEU A 198 11.53 -12.72 -5.31
CA LEU A 198 10.56 -11.63 -5.45
C LEU A 198 11.18 -10.23 -5.35
N LEU A 199 12.24 -10.04 -4.56
CA LEU A 199 12.90 -8.73 -4.38
C LEU A 199 13.30 -8.07 -5.70
N THR A 200 13.74 -8.89 -6.67
CA THR A 200 14.14 -8.40 -7.99
C THR A 200 12.98 -7.79 -8.76
N GLY A 201 11.75 -8.32 -8.61
CA GLY A 201 10.56 -7.81 -9.26
C GLY A 201 10.19 -6.39 -8.82
N TRP A 202 10.17 -6.13 -7.52
CA TRP A 202 9.91 -4.77 -6.99
C TRP A 202 11.01 -3.79 -7.37
N ARG A 203 12.28 -4.22 -7.35
CA ARG A 203 13.40 -3.39 -7.79
C ARG A 203 13.26 -3.02 -9.27
N ASP A 204 13.01 -3.99 -10.13
CA ASP A 204 12.80 -3.79 -11.56
C ASP A 204 11.65 -2.81 -11.82
N ALA A 205 10.50 -3.01 -11.16
CA ALA A 205 9.34 -2.13 -11.30
C ALA A 205 9.66 -0.69 -10.89
N TRP A 206 10.37 -0.52 -9.75
CA TRP A 206 10.79 0.78 -9.28
C TRP A 206 11.79 1.46 -10.23
N GLU A 207 12.80 0.75 -10.72
CA GLU A 207 13.80 1.30 -11.64
C GLU A 207 13.17 1.69 -12.99
N LEU A 208 12.27 0.87 -13.54
CA LEU A 208 11.54 1.18 -14.77
C LEU A 208 10.63 2.39 -14.60
N GLY A 209 9.82 2.41 -13.54
CA GLY A 209 8.93 3.54 -13.23
C GLY A 209 9.72 4.83 -13.00
N ARG A 210 10.74 4.78 -12.14
CA ARG A 210 11.60 5.95 -11.87
C ARG A 210 12.26 6.49 -13.14
N THR A 211 12.84 5.61 -13.97
CA THR A 211 13.52 6.02 -15.20
C THR A 211 12.54 6.65 -16.20
N ALA A 212 11.38 6.03 -16.41
CA ALA A 212 10.36 6.55 -17.31
C ALA A 212 9.83 7.92 -16.84
N ARG A 213 9.59 8.06 -15.53
CA ARG A 213 9.19 9.33 -14.90
C ARG A 213 10.26 10.41 -15.08
N ASP A 214 11.51 10.10 -14.72
CA ASP A 214 12.60 11.07 -14.75
C ASP A 214 12.87 11.55 -16.19
N ASN A 215 12.83 10.65 -17.18
CA ASN A 215 12.95 11.00 -18.60
C ASN A 215 11.80 11.90 -19.08
N ALA A 216 10.57 11.56 -18.71
CA ALA A 216 9.39 12.34 -19.08
C ALA A 216 9.44 13.75 -18.49
N LEU A 217 9.74 13.85 -17.19
CA LEU A 217 9.89 15.11 -16.48
C LEU A 217 11.05 15.94 -17.04
N ALA A 218 12.17 15.32 -17.42
CA ALA A 218 13.29 16.04 -18.03
C ALA A 218 12.88 16.64 -19.38
N SER A 219 12.16 15.86 -20.20
CA SER A 219 11.63 16.32 -21.49
C SER A 219 10.70 17.53 -21.34
N ILE A 220 9.70 17.46 -20.46
CA ILE A 220 8.75 18.58 -20.29
C ILE A 220 9.33 19.76 -19.52
N SER A 221 10.30 19.53 -18.61
CA SER A 221 11.01 20.62 -17.94
C SER A 221 11.91 21.39 -18.92
N GLY A 222 12.40 20.72 -19.98
CA GLY A 222 13.17 21.37 -21.05
C GLY A 222 12.38 22.39 -21.86
N LEU A 223 11.04 22.28 -21.88
CA LEU A 223 10.16 23.25 -22.54
C LEU A 223 9.97 24.54 -21.73
N VAL A 224 10.35 24.55 -20.45
CA VAL A 224 10.21 25.73 -19.61
C VAL A 224 11.34 26.71 -19.93
N ASP A 225 10.94 27.92 -20.32
CA ASP A 225 11.85 29.03 -20.54
C ASP A 225 12.33 29.58 -19.18
N THR A 226 13.54 29.16 -18.79
CA THR A 226 14.14 29.50 -17.50
C THR A 226 15.63 29.74 -17.69
N PRO A 227 16.25 30.63 -16.87
CA PRO A 227 17.70 30.74 -16.80
C PRO A 227 18.37 29.39 -16.51
N GLU A 228 19.61 29.24 -16.94
CA GLU A 228 20.48 28.11 -16.60
C GLU A 228 20.59 27.92 -15.07
N GLY A 229 20.69 26.67 -14.61
CA GLY A 229 20.73 26.35 -13.17
C GLY A 229 19.39 26.49 -12.43
N SER A 230 18.29 26.75 -13.15
CA SER A 230 16.95 26.74 -12.57
C SER A 230 16.44 25.32 -12.31
N VAL A 231 15.53 25.22 -11.36
CA VAL A 231 14.91 23.98 -10.90
C VAL A 231 13.41 24.04 -11.14
N VAL A 232 12.88 23.03 -11.82
CA VAL A 232 11.44 22.88 -12.03
C VAL A 232 10.89 21.87 -11.01
N VAL A 233 9.92 22.32 -10.22
CA VAL A 233 9.24 21.51 -9.21
C VAL A 233 7.86 21.13 -9.76
N TRP A 234 7.63 19.83 -9.96
CA TRP A 234 6.37 19.30 -10.44
C TRP A 234 5.51 18.74 -9.30
N ASN A 235 4.20 19.02 -9.34
CA ASN A 235 3.21 18.45 -8.44
C ASN A 235 2.49 17.26 -9.13
N PRO A 236 2.70 16.01 -8.69
CA PRO A 236 2.04 14.85 -9.28
C PRO A 236 0.57 14.67 -8.85
N LEU A 237 0.06 15.49 -7.92
CA LEU A 237 -1.29 15.33 -7.37
C LEU A 237 -2.32 16.13 -8.17
N THR A 238 -3.56 15.65 -8.16
CA THR A 238 -4.73 16.28 -8.81
C THR A 238 -5.35 17.42 -7.99
N HIS A 239 -4.57 18.04 -7.11
CA HIS A 239 -4.98 19.20 -6.32
C HIS A 239 -3.76 20.07 -6.02
N ARG A 240 -4.01 21.35 -5.70
CA ARG A 240 -2.96 22.31 -5.34
C ARG A 240 -2.24 21.85 -4.06
N ARG A 241 -0.91 21.99 -4.02
CA ARG A 241 -0.08 21.55 -2.90
C ARG A 241 0.96 22.61 -2.52
N THR A 242 1.16 22.78 -1.22
CA THR A 242 2.32 23.46 -0.62
C THR A 242 3.12 22.42 0.14
N ASP A 243 4.41 22.25 -0.17
CA ASP A 243 5.25 21.25 0.49
C ASP A 243 6.74 21.59 0.44
N ILE A 244 7.51 20.93 1.30
CA ILE A 244 8.96 21.00 1.35
C ILE A 244 9.56 20.24 0.17
N VAL A 245 10.44 20.94 -0.54
CA VAL A 245 11.19 20.43 -1.67
C VAL A 245 12.65 20.33 -1.28
N THR A 246 13.31 19.21 -1.60
CA THR A 246 14.74 19.02 -1.38
C THR A 246 15.41 18.60 -2.69
N VAL A 247 16.45 19.32 -3.08
CA VAL A 247 17.30 18.99 -4.23
C VAL A 247 18.70 18.64 -3.80
N ARG A 248 19.33 17.77 -4.59
CA ARG A 248 20.74 17.45 -4.47
C ARG A 248 21.48 18.07 -5.65
N LEU A 249 22.43 18.95 -5.35
CA LEU A 249 23.29 19.59 -6.35
C LEU A 249 24.42 18.64 -6.72
N GLU A 250 24.79 18.62 -8.00
CA GLU A 250 25.94 17.85 -8.49
C GLU A 250 27.26 18.48 -8.01
N ALA A 251 27.38 19.80 -8.13
CA ALA A 251 28.47 20.58 -7.59
C ALA A 251 28.06 21.25 -6.25
N PRO A 252 28.84 21.09 -5.16
CA PRO A 252 28.53 21.71 -3.88
C PRO A 252 28.66 23.24 -3.94
N GLN A 253 27.68 23.95 -3.42
CA GLN A 253 27.69 25.40 -3.26
C GLN A 253 28.00 25.76 -1.80
N VAL A 254 29.29 25.68 -1.44
CA VAL A 254 29.75 25.78 -0.04
C VAL A 254 29.51 27.16 0.58
N ALA A 255 29.59 28.22 -0.23
CA ALA A 255 29.37 29.59 0.22
C ALA A 255 27.91 29.84 0.65
N GLY A 256 26.96 29.06 0.12
CA GLY A 256 25.53 29.17 0.37
C GLY A 256 24.72 29.21 -0.93
N VAL A 257 23.40 29.07 -0.80
CA VAL A 257 22.46 29.10 -1.92
C VAL A 257 21.28 30.01 -1.57
N ARG A 258 20.99 30.96 -2.46
CA ARG A 258 19.76 31.76 -2.48
C ARG A 258 18.76 31.10 -3.42
N VAL A 259 17.54 30.86 -2.94
CA VAL A 259 16.45 30.33 -3.75
C VAL A 259 15.52 31.47 -4.10
N ARG A 260 15.19 31.63 -5.39
CA ARG A 260 14.19 32.60 -5.85
C ARG A 260 13.07 31.90 -6.58
N ASP A 261 11.83 32.33 -6.39
CA ASP A 261 10.70 31.80 -7.14
C ASP A 261 10.59 32.38 -8.56
N SER A 262 9.53 32.01 -9.28
CA SER A 262 9.26 32.48 -10.65
C SER A 262 8.98 33.98 -10.75
N GLU A 263 8.65 34.66 -9.65
CA GLU A 263 8.46 36.12 -9.61
C GLU A 263 9.76 36.84 -9.23
N GLY A 264 10.83 36.08 -8.97
CA GLY A 264 12.14 36.59 -8.55
C GLY A 264 12.24 36.86 -7.05
N ALA A 265 11.19 36.55 -6.27
CA ALA A 265 11.19 36.75 -4.83
C ALA A 265 12.04 35.69 -4.13
N GLU A 266 12.82 36.10 -3.13
CA GLU A 266 13.66 35.19 -2.35
C GLU A 266 12.82 34.31 -1.42
N VAL A 267 13.07 33.01 -1.45
CA VAL A 267 12.40 32.00 -0.63
C VAL A 267 13.38 31.49 0.43
N PRO A 268 12.95 31.41 1.71
CA PRO A 268 13.78 30.81 2.76
C PRO A 268 14.18 29.39 2.41
N ALA A 269 15.49 29.12 2.47
CA ALA A 269 16.06 27.83 2.12
C ALA A 269 17.07 27.36 3.16
N VAL A 270 17.18 26.04 3.30
CA VAL A 270 18.16 25.38 4.15
C VAL A 270 19.17 24.65 3.29
N VAL A 271 20.46 24.92 3.55
CA VAL A 271 21.58 24.23 2.91
C VAL A 271 22.21 23.24 3.89
N GLU A 272 22.30 21.98 3.48
CA GLU A 272 22.90 20.87 4.25
C GLU A 272 23.96 20.13 3.40
N HIS A 273 24.73 19.24 4.06
CA HIS A 273 25.74 18.38 3.42
C HIS A 273 26.78 19.17 2.60
N ASP A 274 27.40 20.17 3.23
CA ASP A 274 28.48 20.99 2.64
C ASP A 274 28.10 21.63 1.30
N GLY A 275 26.86 22.14 1.21
CA GLY A 275 26.38 22.80 -0.01
C GLY A 275 25.80 21.84 -1.06
N ARG A 276 25.68 20.54 -0.77
CA ARG A 276 25.13 19.55 -1.73
C ARG A 276 23.62 19.41 -1.67
N THR A 277 22.95 19.86 -0.61
CA THR A 277 21.51 19.70 -0.46
C THR A 277 20.87 21.04 -0.14
N VAL A 278 19.88 21.42 -0.93
CA VAL A 278 19.10 22.65 -0.73
C VAL A 278 17.65 22.27 -0.52
N THR A 279 17.03 22.81 0.53
CA THR A 279 15.64 22.52 0.91
C THR A 279 14.86 23.80 1.10
N TRP A 280 13.69 23.94 0.49
CA TRP A 280 12.82 25.11 0.64
C TRP A 280 11.35 24.69 0.62
N LEU A 281 10.45 25.62 0.96
CA LEU A 281 9.01 25.41 0.87
C LEU A 281 8.50 25.89 -0.49
N ALA A 282 8.03 24.96 -1.33
CA ALA A 282 7.32 25.31 -2.55
C ALA A 282 5.84 25.53 -2.24
N ARG A 283 5.38 26.77 -2.39
CA ARG A 283 3.99 27.16 -2.08
C ARG A 283 3.11 27.06 -3.31
N ASP A 284 1.87 26.62 -3.10
CA ASP A 284 0.76 26.72 -4.06
C ASP A 284 1.10 26.22 -5.47
N VAL A 285 1.76 25.07 -5.57
CA VAL A 285 2.00 24.40 -6.85
C VAL A 285 0.67 23.81 -7.32
N SER A 286 0.24 24.17 -8.53
CA SER A 286 -1.08 23.79 -9.05
C SER A 286 -1.22 22.28 -9.22
N SER A 287 -2.46 21.79 -9.30
CA SER A 287 -2.79 20.40 -9.63
C SER A 287 -2.09 19.98 -10.93
N LEU A 288 -1.33 18.88 -10.91
CA LEU A 288 -0.59 18.34 -12.06
C LEU A 288 0.31 19.38 -12.76
N GLY A 289 0.66 20.46 -12.08
CA GLY A 289 1.42 21.57 -12.64
C GLY A 289 2.81 21.69 -12.04
N TRP A 290 3.45 22.84 -12.27
CA TRP A 290 4.83 23.08 -11.91
C TRP A 290 5.07 24.51 -11.44
N ARG A 291 6.20 24.72 -10.77
CA ARG A 291 6.79 26.03 -10.49
C ARG A 291 8.30 25.99 -10.70
N CYS A 292 8.87 27.09 -11.17
CA CYS A 292 10.30 27.24 -11.36
C CYS A 292 10.93 27.99 -10.18
N TYR A 293 12.15 27.58 -9.81
CA TYR A 293 12.98 28.24 -8.81
C TYR A 293 14.40 28.43 -9.33
N ARG A 294 14.98 29.61 -9.15
CA ARG A 294 16.40 29.86 -9.45
C ARG A 294 17.25 29.60 -8.21
N LEU A 295 18.37 28.91 -8.38
CA LEU A 295 19.36 28.66 -7.33
C LEU A 295 20.63 29.48 -7.61
N ASP A 296 20.79 30.57 -6.88
CA ASP A 296 21.94 31.46 -7.02
C ASP A 296 22.97 31.19 -5.90
N ALA A 297 24.27 31.31 -6.21
CA ALA A 297 25.29 31.30 -5.18
C ALA A 297 25.06 32.45 -4.17
N ALA A 298 25.32 32.16 -2.89
CA ALA A 298 25.21 33.13 -1.80
C ALA A 298 26.50 33.16 -1.00
N ASP A 299 26.75 34.28 -0.30
CA ASP A 299 27.98 34.48 0.48
C ASP A 299 27.87 33.92 1.91
N ARG A 300 26.70 33.39 2.30
CA ARG A 300 26.47 32.80 3.62
C ARG A 300 25.64 31.51 3.53
N PRO A 301 26.08 30.42 4.19
CA PRO A 301 25.31 29.20 4.25
C PRO A 301 24.13 29.37 5.22
N ALA A 302 22.92 29.08 4.75
CA ALA A 302 21.70 29.12 5.54
C ALA A 302 21.38 27.71 6.08
N GLY A 303 22.09 27.26 7.12
CA GLY A 303 21.93 25.92 7.68
C GLY A 303 20.99 25.83 8.89
N TRP A 304 20.71 24.60 9.35
CA TRP A 304 20.03 24.36 10.63
C TRP A 304 20.90 24.72 11.83
N GLN A 305 20.39 25.60 12.69
CA GLN A 305 21.04 26.01 13.93
C GLN A 305 20.47 25.26 15.15
N PRO A 306 21.30 24.89 16.14
CA PRO A 306 20.81 24.40 17.42
C PRO A 306 19.86 25.40 18.08
N ALA A 307 18.78 24.90 18.68
CA ALA A 307 17.84 25.71 19.45
C ALA A 307 17.57 25.08 20.81
N SER A 308 17.28 25.88 21.83
CA SER A 308 16.92 25.43 23.17
C SER A 308 15.40 25.19 23.30
N GLY A 309 14.96 24.53 24.38
CA GLY A 309 13.53 24.31 24.67
C GLY A 309 12.94 23.06 24.02
N GLU A 310 11.72 22.71 24.45
CA GLU A 310 11.07 21.40 24.22
C GLU A 310 9.87 21.45 23.26
N SER A 311 9.59 22.63 22.71
CA SER A 311 8.46 22.85 21.81
C SER A 311 8.88 23.36 20.44
N ILE A 312 8.16 22.94 19.41
CA ILE A 312 8.16 23.55 18.08
C ILE A 312 6.72 23.93 17.73
N ALA A 313 6.55 24.98 16.94
CA ALA A 313 5.23 25.43 16.51
C ALA A 313 5.28 26.10 15.14
N ASN A 314 4.13 26.11 14.46
CA ASN A 314 3.82 26.96 13.32
C ASN A 314 2.41 27.56 13.53
N GLU A 315 1.83 28.13 12.49
CA GLU A 315 0.49 28.75 12.52
C GLU A 315 -0.65 27.77 12.86
N HIS A 316 -0.48 26.47 12.63
CA HIS A 316 -1.51 25.45 12.83
C HIS A 316 -1.23 24.51 14.01
N TYR A 317 0.04 24.20 14.26
CA TYR A 317 0.46 23.15 15.17
C TYR A 317 1.42 23.68 16.22
N ARG A 318 1.27 23.18 17.46
CA ARG A 318 2.29 23.25 18.51
C ARG A 318 2.54 21.85 19.04
N LEU A 319 3.79 21.42 18.98
CA LEU A 319 4.23 20.11 19.45
C LEU A 319 5.25 20.28 20.56
N THR A 320 5.03 19.61 21.69
CA THR A 320 5.97 19.54 22.82
C THR A 320 6.40 18.11 23.06
N VAL A 321 7.71 17.89 23.19
CA VAL A 321 8.29 16.60 23.56
C VAL A 321 8.68 16.58 25.03
N ASP A 322 8.71 15.40 25.63
CA ASP A 322 9.13 15.22 27.03
C ASP A 322 10.45 14.44 27.08
N PRO A 323 11.58 15.10 27.42
CA PRO A 323 12.88 14.43 27.53
C PRO A 323 12.93 13.35 28.62
N ALA A 324 12.23 13.53 29.73
CA ALA A 324 12.18 12.54 30.82
C ALA A 324 11.50 11.24 30.38
N ARG A 325 10.55 11.33 29.45
CA ARG A 325 9.91 10.19 28.76
C ARG A 325 10.58 9.83 27.44
N GLY A 326 11.87 10.11 27.29
CA GLY A 326 12.67 9.69 26.13
C GLY A 326 12.24 10.37 24.82
N GLY A 327 11.80 11.63 24.91
CA GLY A 327 11.41 12.45 23.75
C GLY A 327 10.07 12.07 23.14
N ALA A 328 9.20 11.38 23.88
CA ALA A 328 7.82 11.12 23.45
C ALA A 328 7.04 12.44 23.28
N VAL A 329 6.03 12.46 22.42
CA VAL A 329 5.21 13.65 22.18
C VAL A 329 4.23 13.80 23.34
N ALA A 330 4.46 14.77 24.22
CA ALA A 330 3.62 15.01 25.40
C ALA A 330 2.41 15.90 25.10
N SER A 331 2.50 16.76 24.08
CA SER A 331 1.38 17.59 23.63
C SER A 331 1.46 17.81 22.13
N LEU A 332 0.31 17.73 21.48
CA LEU A 332 0.11 18.13 20.09
C LEU A 332 -1.17 18.95 20.03
N VAL A 333 -1.02 20.26 19.93
CA VAL A 333 -2.14 21.18 19.73
C VAL A 333 -2.26 21.48 18.24
N GLN A 334 -3.45 21.28 17.67
CA GLN A 334 -3.81 21.68 16.32
C GLN A 334 -4.94 22.70 16.39
N ASP A 335 -4.72 23.92 15.89
CA ASP A 335 -5.71 25.01 15.85
C ASP A 335 -6.44 25.21 17.20
N GLY A 336 -5.65 25.19 18.29
CA GLY A 336 -6.13 25.34 19.67
C GLY A 336 -6.65 24.05 20.33
N ARG A 337 -6.84 22.96 19.58
CA ARG A 337 -7.30 21.67 20.12
C ARG A 337 -6.14 20.77 20.51
N GLN A 338 -6.08 20.34 21.78
CA GLN A 338 -5.16 19.30 22.24
C GLN A 338 -5.59 17.93 21.69
N LEU A 339 -4.67 17.24 21.00
CA LEU A 339 -4.90 15.93 20.38
C LEU A 339 -4.35 14.76 21.22
N ILE A 340 -3.50 15.04 22.21
CA ILE A 340 -2.97 14.02 23.13
C ILE A 340 -3.77 14.11 24.43
N ALA A 341 -4.46 13.02 24.77
CA ALA A 341 -5.23 12.92 26.00
C ALA A 341 -4.33 13.02 27.25
N ASP A 342 -4.90 13.52 28.36
CA ASP A 342 -4.17 13.72 29.61
C ASP A 342 -3.47 12.45 30.10
N GLY A 343 -2.22 12.60 30.53
CA GLY A 343 -1.37 11.49 30.97
C GLY A 343 -0.87 10.56 29.87
N ARG A 344 -1.30 10.75 28.61
CA ARG A 344 -0.83 9.94 27.46
C ARG A 344 0.36 10.62 26.76
N VAL A 345 1.02 9.85 25.90
CA VAL A 345 2.07 10.32 25.00
C VAL A 345 1.85 9.79 23.59
N GLY A 346 2.24 10.57 22.59
CA GLY A 346 2.32 10.16 21.19
C GLY A 346 3.72 9.71 20.80
N ASN A 347 3.81 8.98 19.68
CA ASN A 347 5.08 8.50 19.09
C ASN A 347 5.97 7.75 20.10
N GLU A 348 5.34 6.96 20.96
CA GLU A 348 6.03 6.07 21.88
C GLU A 348 6.54 4.85 21.13
N LEU A 349 7.79 4.46 21.38
CA LEU A 349 8.30 3.18 20.93
C LEU A 349 7.96 2.10 21.93
N ALA A 350 7.20 1.11 21.49
CA ALA A 350 6.86 -0.06 22.28
C ALA A 350 7.57 -1.31 21.73
N VAL A 351 8.12 -2.12 22.63
CA VAL A 351 8.59 -3.48 22.33
C VAL A 351 7.64 -4.46 23.00
N TYR A 352 7.17 -5.45 22.24
CA TYR A 352 6.29 -6.50 22.74
C TYR A 352 7.04 -7.81 22.89
N GLU A 353 6.95 -8.41 24.08
CA GLU A 353 7.44 -9.78 24.28
C GLU A 353 6.43 -10.78 23.72
N GLU A 354 6.90 -11.81 23.04
CA GLU A 354 6.06 -12.90 22.54
C GLU A 354 6.02 -14.09 23.51
N TYR A 355 4.94 -14.86 23.48
CA TYR A 355 4.82 -16.07 24.30
C TYR A 355 5.89 -17.13 23.92
N PRO A 356 6.54 -17.81 24.88
CA PRO A 356 7.56 -18.81 24.59
C PRO A 356 7.10 -20.01 23.73
N ARG A 357 5.79 -20.34 23.77
CA ARG A 357 5.20 -21.52 23.10
C ARG A 357 5.03 -21.37 21.58
N THR A 358 5.21 -20.19 21.01
CA THR A 358 5.17 -19.98 19.54
C THR A 358 6.46 -20.44 18.83
N ARG A 359 7.51 -20.88 19.56
CA ARG A 359 8.77 -21.33 18.97
C ARG A 359 8.78 -22.73 18.34
N ARG A 360 7.80 -23.60 18.64
CA ARG A 360 7.86 -25.05 18.32
C ARG A 360 6.84 -25.59 17.31
N ARG A 361 5.85 -24.81 16.88
CA ARG A 361 4.97 -25.17 15.76
C ARG A 361 5.24 -24.19 14.63
N VAL A 362 5.39 -24.70 13.41
CA VAL A 362 5.60 -23.98 12.15
C VAL A 362 5.04 -22.56 12.23
N ARG A 363 5.92 -21.56 12.16
CA ARG A 363 5.56 -20.14 12.24
C ARG A 363 4.56 -19.86 11.12
N VAL A 364 3.29 -19.72 11.43
CA VAL A 364 2.38 -19.01 10.54
C VAL A 364 2.73 -17.54 10.73
N ARG A 365 3.42 -16.95 9.76
CA ARG A 365 3.78 -15.53 9.74
C ARG A 365 2.58 -14.58 9.84
N GLY A 366 1.35 -15.13 9.84
CA GLY A 366 0.08 -14.43 9.99
C GLY A 366 -0.40 -14.11 11.41
N THR A 367 0.22 -14.58 12.51
CA THR A 367 -0.33 -14.36 13.87
C THR A 367 0.60 -13.59 14.81
N CYS A 368 0.09 -12.51 15.43
CA CYS A 368 0.78 -11.73 16.48
C CYS A 368 0.11 -11.97 17.85
N CYS A 369 0.86 -12.45 18.84
CA CYS A 369 0.36 -12.75 20.20
C CYS A 369 1.28 -12.12 21.28
N PRO A 370 1.09 -10.84 21.64
CA PRO A 370 1.95 -10.14 22.60
C PRO A 370 1.62 -10.48 24.07
N ARG A 371 2.63 -10.52 24.93
CA ARG A 371 2.56 -10.87 26.37
C ARG A 371 2.89 -9.70 27.33
N GLY A 372 3.56 -8.66 26.85
CA GLY A 372 3.97 -7.51 27.68
C GLY A 372 4.49 -6.34 26.82
N ARG A 373 4.57 -5.13 27.39
CA ARG A 373 4.92 -3.88 26.69
C ARG A 373 6.03 -3.13 27.42
N TRP A 374 7.08 -2.76 26.69
CA TRP A 374 8.20 -1.95 27.19
C TRP A 374 8.38 -0.67 26.38
N SER A 375 8.76 0.44 27.01
CA SER A 375 9.02 1.72 26.33
C SER A 375 10.52 1.97 26.12
N ALA A 376 10.89 2.41 24.92
CA ALA A 376 12.27 2.77 24.58
C ALA A 376 12.48 4.29 24.64
N ARG A 377 13.69 4.74 25.05
CA ARG A 377 14.06 6.16 25.13
C ARG A 377 14.76 6.64 23.87
N ARG A 378 14.45 7.87 23.40
CA ARG A 378 15.19 8.58 22.34
C ARG A 378 15.66 9.94 22.83
N ASN A 379 16.87 10.34 22.42
CA ASN A 379 17.34 11.70 22.65
C ASN A 379 17.03 12.56 21.41
N ARG A 380 16.25 13.65 21.58
CA ARG A 380 15.86 14.57 20.51
C ARG A 380 16.55 15.91 20.71
N ARG A 381 17.25 16.40 19.68
CA ARG A 381 17.88 17.74 19.66
C ARG A 381 17.08 18.68 18.77
N ARG A 382 16.67 19.83 19.31
CA ARG A 382 15.93 20.85 18.56
C ARG A 382 16.88 21.58 17.61
N ARG A 383 16.41 21.83 16.40
CA ARG A 383 17.07 22.70 15.43
C ARG A 383 16.06 23.67 14.82
N CYS A 384 16.47 24.91 14.61
CA CYS A 384 15.70 25.92 13.90
C CYS A 384 16.45 26.35 12.64
N GLY A 385 15.72 26.72 11.60
CA GLY A 385 16.28 27.15 10.34
C GLY A 385 15.29 27.97 9.52
N PRO A 386 15.73 28.53 8.39
CA PRO A 386 14.90 29.36 7.50
C PRO A 386 13.54 28.75 7.11
N THR A 387 13.45 27.42 7.01
CA THR A 387 12.21 26.71 6.63
C THR A 387 11.39 26.20 7.81
N GLY A 388 11.75 26.54 9.05
CA GLY A 388 10.98 26.19 10.26
C GLY A 388 11.83 25.61 11.40
N ALA A 389 11.26 24.67 12.16
CA ALA A 389 11.94 23.99 13.26
C ALA A 389 11.76 22.47 13.15
N ARG A 390 12.80 21.70 13.51
CA ARG A 390 12.78 20.24 13.52
C ARG A 390 13.39 19.65 14.79
N TRP A 391 12.97 18.43 15.10
CA TRP A 391 13.61 17.58 16.10
C TRP A 391 14.49 16.55 15.38
N ALA A 392 15.80 16.59 15.61
CA ALA A 392 16.71 15.55 15.13
C ALA A 392 16.87 14.48 16.22
N SER A 393 16.58 13.22 15.91
CA SER A 393 16.86 12.08 16.79
C SER A 393 18.12 11.32 16.33
N GLY A 394 18.95 10.88 17.27
CA GLY A 394 20.18 10.10 17.01
C GLY A 394 19.97 8.66 16.52
N TRP A 395 18.79 8.32 15.99
CA TRP A 395 18.52 7.05 15.33
C TRP A 395 18.17 7.34 13.87
N TRP A 396 19.12 7.09 12.98
CA TRP A 396 18.92 7.11 11.53
C TRP A 396 18.18 5.83 11.14
N CYS A 397 16.88 5.94 10.89
CA CYS A 397 16.18 5.04 9.99
C CYS A 397 15.76 5.89 8.81
N ALA A 398 16.35 5.63 7.65
CA ALA A 398 16.00 6.24 6.39
C ALA A 398 14.56 5.82 6.03
N ALA A 399 13.58 6.65 6.40
CA ALA A 399 12.23 6.56 5.88
C ALA A 399 12.07 7.64 4.83
N GLY A 400 11.75 7.22 3.61
CA GLY A 400 11.75 8.02 2.39
C GLY A 400 11.00 9.33 2.53
N SER A 401 11.69 10.40 2.13
CA SER A 401 11.09 11.66 1.71
C SER A 401 9.88 11.39 0.81
N ALA A 402 8.72 11.98 1.13
CA ALA A 402 7.73 12.26 0.10
C ALA A 402 8.38 13.24 -0.88
N ARG A 403 8.90 12.73 -1.99
CA ARG A 403 9.59 13.56 -2.98
C ARG A 403 8.54 14.22 -3.86
N SER A 404 8.44 15.54 -3.78
CA SER A 404 8.26 16.33 -4.99
C SER A 404 9.29 15.88 -6.02
N CYS A 405 8.88 15.59 -7.25
CA CYS A 405 9.84 15.25 -8.29
C CYS A 405 10.51 16.54 -8.75
N VAL A 406 11.80 16.64 -8.46
CA VAL A 406 12.60 17.82 -8.78
C VAL A 406 13.64 17.43 -9.80
N ILE A 407 13.66 18.14 -10.92
CA ILE A 407 14.65 17.93 -11.96
C ILE A 407 15.52 19.19 -12.09
N PRO A 408 16.83 19.09 -11.82
CA PRO A 408 17.76 20.15 -12.17
C PRO A 408 17.94 20.18 -13.70
N LYS A 409 17.93 21.38 -14.29
CA LYS A 409 18.30 21.58 -15.69
C LYS A 409 19.84 21.60 -15.78
N PRO A 410 20.47 20.85 -16.70
CA PRO A 410 21.91 20.86 -16.90
C PRO A 410 22.42 22.23 -17.37
#